data_AF-A0A9E6EHD8-F1
#
_entry.id   AF-A0A9E6EHD8-F1
#
_cell.length_a   1.000
_cell.length_b   1.000
_cell.length_c   1.000
_cell.angle_alpha   90.00
_cell.angle_beta   90.00
_cell.angle_gamma   90.00
#
_symmetry.space_group_name_H-M   'P 1'
#
loop_
_entity.id
_entity.type
_entity.pdbx_description
1 polymer ?
#
loop_
_entity_poly.entity_id
_entity_poly.type
_entity_poly.pdbx_seq_one_letter_code
_entity_poly.pdbx_strand_id
1 'polypeptide(L)' 'MDPADIEARKFVNLDFRREALARGIYSGCTFVNCNFSNANLANQVFLKCEFTACDLSLAKLTQTAFREA' A
#
# COMPACT_ATOMS: atom_id res chain seq x y z
N MET A 1 4.01 12.50 15.92
CA MET A 1 4.47 12.33 14.53
C MET A 1 3.26 11.90 13.75
N ASP A 2 2.78 12.80 12.90
CA ASP A 2 1.63 12.61 12.04
C ASP A 2 1.90 11.45 11.06
N PRO A 3 0.87 10.69 10.67
CA PRO A 3 1.02 9.69 9.62
C PRO A 3 1.54 10.36 8.34
N ALA A 4 2.44 9.67 7.62
CA ALA A 4 2.93 10.19 6.35
C ALA A 4 1.76 10.30 5.36
N ASP A 5 1.56 11.48 4.79
CA ASP A 5 0.57 11.71 3.74
C ASP A 5 1.26 11.63 2.38
N ILE A 6 0.84 10.68 1.55
CA ILE A 6 1.52 10.29 0.33
C ILE A 6 0.50 10.33 -0.80
N GLU A 7 0.62 11.33 -1.67
CA GLU A 7 -0.35 11.58 -2.74
C GLU A 7 0.23 11.32 -4.13
N ALA A 8 -0.61 10.81 -5.04
CA ALA A 8 -0.37 10.69 -6.48
C ALA A 8 0.98 10.04 -6.87
N ARG A 9 1.50 9.12 -6.05
CA ARG A 9 2.76 8.42 -6.31
C ARG A 9 2.54 7.11 -7.05
N LYS A 10 3.49 6.79 -7.93
CA LYS A 10 3.54 5.51 -8.64
C LYS A 10 4.68 4.64 -8.10
N PHE A 11 4.34 3.42 -7.71
CA PHE A 11 5.26 2.40 -7.22
C PHE A 11 5.27 1.24 -8.22
N VAL A 12 6.44 0.88 -8.75
CA VAL A 12 6.54 -0.10 -9.85
C VAL A 12 7.67 -1.09 -9.59
N ASN A 13 7.41 -2.39 -9.75
CA ASN A 13 8.39 -3.48 -9.59
C ASN A 13 9.09 -3.47 -8.21
N LEU A 14 8.37 -3.13 -7.14
CA LEU A 14 8.91 -3.07 -5.79
C LEU A 14 8.56 -4.31 -4.96
N ASP A 15 9.47 -4.73 -4.09
CA ASP A 15 9.31 -5.87 -3.19
C ASP A 15 9.12 -5.40 -1.73
N PHE A 16 7.85 -5.21 -1.34
CA PHE A 16 7.45 -4.76 -0.01
C PHE A 16 7.45 -5.87 1.05
N ARG A 17 7.95 -7.07 0.71
CA ARG A 17 8.19 -8.14 1.69
C ARG A 17 9.43 -7.86 2.53
N ARG A 18 10.41 -7.19 1.92
CA ARG A 18 11.70 -6.84 2.55
C ARG A 18 11.70 -5.39 3.04
N GLU A 19 11.06 -4.51 2.28
CA GLU A 19 10.95 -3.09 2.61
C GLU A 19 9.52 -2.78 3.04
N ALA A 20 9.31 -2.57 4.33
CA ALA A 20 7.97 -2.27 4.84
C ALA A 20 7.46 -0.95 4.26
N LEU A 21 6.22 -0.95 3.79
CA LEU A 21 5.54 0.27 3.36
C LEU A 21 5.41 1.22 4.56
N ALA A 22 5.80 2.49 4.38
CA ALA A 22 5.77 3.49 5.45
C ALA A 22 4.34 3.68 5.99
N ARG A 23 4.17 3.80 7.31
CA ARG A 23 2.83 3.95 7.90
C ARG A 23 2.24 5.31 7.52
N GLY A 24 1.07 5.33 6.88
CA GLY A 24 0.55 6.55 6.31
C GLY A 24 -0.81 6.45 5.60
N ILE A 25 -1.21 7.58 5.05
CA ILE A 25 -2.35 7.73 4.16
C ILE A 25 -1.81 7.83 2.74
N TYR A 26 -2.24 6.92 1.89
CA TYR A 26 -1.91 6.87 0.47
C TYR A 26 -3.13 7.34 -0.31
N SER A 27 -3.02 8.44 -1.04
CA SER A 27 -4.12 9.04 -1.81
C SER A 27 -3.78 9.07 -3.29
N GLY A 28 -4.63 8.52 -4.16
CA GLY A 28 -4.39 8.53 -5.61
C GLY A 28 -3.13 7.81 -6.07
N CYS A 29 -2.57 6.91 -5.25
CA CYS A 29 -1.33 6.20 -5.57
C CYS A 29 -1.60 4.97 -6.45
N THR A 30 -0.67 4.67 -7.34
CA THR A 30 -0.74 3.48 -8.20
C THR A 30 0.41 2.54 -7.87
N PHE A 31 0.09 1.28 -7.58
CA PHE A 31 1.05 0.19 -7.36
C PHE A 31 0.97 -0.77 -8.54
N VAL A 32 2.09 -1.02 -9.22
CA VAL A 32 2.15 -1.85 -10.44
C VAL A 32 3.23 -2.90 -10.32
N ASN A 33 2.85 -4.17 -10.48
CA ASN A 33 3.79 -5.30 -10.41
C ASN A 33 4.61 -5.31 -9.09
N CYS A 34 3.98 -4.90 -7.98
CA CYS A 34 4.60 -4.86 -6.67
C CYS A 34 4.28 -6.14 -5.88
N ASN A 35 5.24 -6.63 -5.09
CA ASN A 35 5.04 -7.79 -4.22
C ASN A 35 4.81 -7.33 -2.77
N PHE A 36 3.59 -7.52 -2.29
CA PHE A 36 3.16 -7.32 -0.90
C PHE A 36 2.90 -8.66 -0.19
N SER A 37 3.32 -9.80 -0.74
CA SER A 37 2.99 -11.09 -0.14
C SER A 37 3.63 -11.24 1.24
N ASN A 38 2.88 -11.64 2.26
CA ASN A 38 3.30 -11.63 3.67
C ASN A 38 3.74 -10.25 4.21
N ALA A 39 3.52 -9.15 3.48
CA ALA A 39 3.87 -7.82 3.95
C ALA A 39 2.92 -7.37 5.07
N ASN A 40 3.43 -6.57 6.00
CA ASN A 40 2.61 -5.95 7.04
C ASN A 40 2.07 -4.60 6.56
N LEU A 41 0.81 -4.58 6.14
CA LEU A 41 0.09 -3.37 5.74
C LEU A 41 -0.85 -2.88 6.84
N ALA A 42 -0.69 -3.35 8.09
CA ALA A 42 -1.62 -3.02 9.15
C ALA A 42 -1.65 -1.52 9.45
N ASN A 43 -2.85 -0.99 9.65
CA ASN A 43 -3.12 0.43 9.91
C ASN A 43 -2.74 1.37 8.75
N GLN A 44 -2.73 0.87 7.51
CA GLN A 44 -2.58 1.71 6.33
C GLN A 44 -3.94 2.21 5.83
N VAL A 45 -3.97 3.40 5.23
CA VAL A 45 -5.16 3.94 4.59
C VAL A 45 -4.84 4.17 3.11
N PHE A 46 -5.56 3.51 2.23
CA PHE A 46 -5.48 3.68 0.79
C PHE A 46 -6.77 4.34 0.28
N LEU A 47 -6.66 5.57 -0.22
CA LEU A 47 -7.74 6.38 -0.78
C LEU A 47 -7.53 6.48 -2.28
N LYS A 48 -8.50 6.07 -3.10
CA LYS A 48 -8.43 6.14 -4.57
C LYS A 48 -7.12 5.55 -5.13
N CYS A 49 -6.60 4.51 -4.50
CA CYS A 49 -5.35 3.88 -4.93
C CYS A 49 -5.65 2.69 -5.83
N GLU A 50 -4.79 2.47 -6.82
CA GLU A 50 -4.89 1.36 -7.76
C GLU A 50 -3.77 0.36 -7.53
N PHE A 51 -4.12 -0.94 -7.52
CA PHE A 51 -3.16 -2.03 -7.41
C PHE A 51 -3.29 -2.92 -8.65
N THR A 52 -2.31 -2.87 -9.55
CA THR A 52 -2.31 -3.61 -10.81
C THR A 52 -1.20 -4.65 -10.80
N ALA A 53 -1.54 -5.92 -11.09
CA ALA A 53 -0.57 -7.03 -11.10
C ALA A 53 0.25 -7.14 -9.80
N CYS A 54 -0.30 -6.70 -8.67
CA CYS A 54 0.38 -6.77 -7.37
C CYS A 54 0.03 -8.08 -6.66
N ASP A 55 1.01 -8.68 -5.99
CA ASP A 55 0.78 -9.83 -5.13
C ASP A 55 0.49 -9.38 -3.70
N LEU A 56 -0.74 -9.52 -3.25
CA LEU A 56 -1.17 -9.20 -1.88
C LEU A 56 -1.39 -10.47 -1.02
N SER A 57 -0.92 -11.63 -1.49
CA SER A 57 -1.17 -12.92 -0.85
C SER A 57 -0.60 -12.95 0.57
N LEU A 58 -1.42 -13.33 1.56
CA LEU A 58 -1.02 -13.39 2.97
C LEU A 58 -0.59 -12.03 3.56
N ALA A 59 -0.85 -10.91 2.89
CA ALA A 59 -0.58 -9.60 3.47
C ALA A 59 -1.40 -9.39 4.75
N LYS A 60 -0.78 -8.82 5.79
CA LYS A 60 -1.47 -8.49 7.04
C LYS A 60 -2.21 -7.17 6.88
N LEU A 61 -3.53 -7.24 6.76
CA LEU A 61 -4.42 -6.09 6.52
C LEU A 61 -5.15 -5.60 7.77
N THR A 62 -4.69 -5.95 8.98
CA THR A 62 -5.36 -5.56 10.24
C THR A 62 -5.51 -4.03 10.33
N GLN A 63 -6.74 -3.54 10.55
CA GLN A 63 -7.05 -2.09 10.59
C GLN A 63 -6.64 -1.31 9.33
N THR A 64 -6.56 -1.98 8.18
CA THR A 64 -6.30 -1.33 6.89
C THR A 64 -7.60 -0.85 6.28
N ALA A 65 -7.60 0.33 5.68
CA ALA A 65 -8.75 0.85 4.95
C ALA A 65 -8.41 0.99 3.47
N PHE A 66 -9.23 0.38 2.61
CA PHE A 66 -9.25 0.66 1.17
C PHE A 66 -10.53 1.42 0.88
N ARG A 67 -10.41 2.63 0.34
CA ARG A 67 -11.55 3.49 0.01
C ARG A 67 -11.48 3.90 -1.43
N GLU A 68 -12.47 3.48 -2.19
CA GLU A 68 -12.80 4.01 -3.51
C GLU A 68 -13.88 5.09 -3.26
N ALA A 69 -13.77 6.25 -3.91
CA ALA A 69 -14.74 7.33 -3.72
C ALA A 69 -16.00 7.09 -4.55
#